data_AF-A9QZG0-F1
#
_entry.id   AF-A9QZG0-F1
#
_cell.length_a   1.000
_cell.length_b   1.000
_cell.length_c   1.000
_cell.angle_alpha   90.00
_cell.angle_beta   90.00
_cell.angle_gamma   90.00
#
_symmetry.space_group_name_H-M   'P 1'
#
loop_
_entity.id
_entity.type
_entity.pdbx_description
1 polymer ?
#
loop_
_entity_poly.entity_id
_entity_poly.type
_entity_poly.pdbx_seq_one_letter_code
_entity_poly.pdbx_strand_id
1 'polypeptide(L)'
;MTTYALVGDVGGTNARLALCAVATGEILQAKTYSGLEYESLEDVIKQYLSEHQAKVTDACIAIACPITGDWVAMTNHTWAFSIAAMQQNLGLDHLEVINDFTAVSMAIPVLPAQDVLQFGGTQPQPGKPVAVYGAGTGLGVAHLVNVDRRWISLAGEGGHVDFAPNSEEEDQILAVLRQELGHVSAERVLSGPGLVNLYRAIVISDARLPEKLAPKDITARALADSCTDCRRALSLFCVIMGRFGGNLALNLSTFGGVYIAGGIVPRFMEFFKASGFRAAFEDKGRFKDFLQDIPVYMITHPQPGLLGAGAYLRQKLGYELSS
;
A
#
# COMPACT_ATOMS: atom_id res chain seq x y z
N MET A 1 -21.33 -10.76 25.37
CA MET A 1 -20.24 -11.50 24.71
C MET A 1 -19.71 -10.63 23.59
N THR A 2 -18.41 -10.53 23.43
CA THR A 2 -17.81 -9.84 22.27
C THR A 2 -18.04 -10.71 21.04
N THR A 3 -18.66 -10.15 20.01
CA THR A 3 -18.78 -10.79 18.70
C THR A 3 -17.50 -10.55 17.92
N TYR A 4 -16.91 -11.61 17.37
CA TYR A 4 -15.72 -11.53 16.54
C TYR A 4 -16.06 -11.86 15.09
N ALA A 5 -15.40 -11.17 14.18
CA ALA A 5 -15.31 -11.53 12.77
C ALA A 5 -13.87 -11.94 12.43
N LEU A 6 -13.71 -12.75 11.40
CA LEU A 6 -12.39 -13.09 10.87
C LEU A 6 -11.91 -11.98 9.93
N VAL A 7 -10.66 -11.57 10.06
CA VAL A 7 -10.01 -10.72 9.07
C VAL A 7 -8.72 -11.35 8.58
N GLY A 8 -8.39 -11.13 7.31
CA GLY A 8 -7.20 -11.69 6.69
C GLY A 8 -6.46 -10.69 5.82
N ASP A 9 -5.14 -10.88 5.73
CA ASP A 9 -4.21 -10.18 4.85
C ASP A 9 -3.32 -11.24 4.20
N VAL A 10 -3.57 -11.52 2.93
CA VAL A 10 -3.01 -12.65 2.18
C VAL A 10 -2.16 -12.14 1.03
N GLY A 11 -0.84 -12.30 1.18
CA GLY A 11 0.14 -12.00 0.14
C GLY A 11 0.55 -13.25 -0.65
N GLY A 12 1.59 -13.13 -1.46
CA GLY A 12 2.09 -14.24 -2.28
C GLY A 12 2.75 -15.39 -1.50
N THR A 13 3.21 -15.15 -0.27
CA THR A 13 3.94 -16.16 0.50
C THR A 13 3.29 -16.48 1.84
N ASN A 14 2.59 -15.51 2.43
CA ASN A 14 2.06 -15.62 3.78
C ASN A 14 0.59 -15.24 3.79
N ALA A 15 -0.19 -15.96 4.60
CA ALA A 15 -1.54 -15.59 4.98
C ALA A 15 -1.54 -15.18 6.46
N ARG A 16 -1.88 -13.92 6.74
CA ARG A 16 -2.05 -13.43 8.10
C ARG A 16 -3.53 -13.35 8.41
N LEU A 17 -3.95 -13.99 9.49
CA LEU A 17 -5.33 -13.99 9.97
C LEU A 17 -5.40 -13.39 11.37
N ALA A 18 -6.52 -12.75 11.69
CA ALA A 18 -6.79 -12.17 13.01
C ALA A 18 -8.30 -12.18 13.30
N LEU A 19 -8.67 -11.96 14.56
CA LEU A 19 -10.06 -11.66 14.94
C LEU A 19 -10.25 -10.16 15.03
N CYS A 20 -11.33 -9.65 14.44
CA CYS A 20 -11.79 -8.28 14.61
C CYS A 20 -12.97 -8.26 15.58
N ALA A 21 -12.86 -7.51 16.68
CA ALA A 21 -13.99 -7.26 17.58
C ALA A 21 -15.01 -6.36 16.86
N VAL A 22 -16.16 -6.91 16.46
CA VAL A 22 -17.12 -6.24 15.56
C VAL A 22 -17.59 -4.89 16.11
N ALA A 23 -17.78 -4.80 17.43
CA ALA A 23 -18.23 -3.57 18.08
C ALA A 23 -17.20 -2.43 18.01
N THR A 24 -15.92 -2.72 18.25
CA THR A 24 -14.86 -1.70 18.41
C THR A 24 -13.96 -1.54 17.19
N GLY A 25 -13.80 -2.59 16.39
CA GLY A 25 -12.81 -2.67 15.31
C GLY A 25 -11.42 -3.13 15.76
N GLU A 26 -11.24 -3.45 17.04
CA GLU A 26 -9.96 -3.92 17.57
C GLU A 26 -9.53 -5.23 16.91
N ILE A 27 -8.26 -5.29 16.49
CA ILE A 27 -7.65 -6.48 15.87
C ILE A 27 -6.88 -7.27 16.92
N LEU A 28 -7.21 -8.55 17.06
CA LEU A 28 -6.73 -9.44 18.12
C LEU A 28 -6.21 -10.74 17.53
N GLN A 29 -5.32 -11.41 18.27
CA GLN A 29 -4.86 -12.77 17.97
C GLN A 29 -4.31 -12.93 16.54
N ALA A 30 -3.59 -11.90 16.05
CA ALA A 30 -3.00 -11.96 14.72
C ALA A 30 -1.95 -13.08 14.63
N LYS A 31 -2.11 -13.99 13.67
CA LYS A 31 -1.19 -15.10 13.40
C LYS A 31 -0.89 -15.18 11.91
N THR A 32 0.38 -15.45 11.58
CA THR A 32 0.86 -15.59 10.20
C THR A 32 1.15 -17.05 9.90
N TYR A 33 0.66 -17.53 8.77
CA TYR A 33 0.88 -18.88 8.23
C TYR A 33 1.66 -18.77 6.92
N SER A 34 2.54 -19.74 6.68
CA SER A 34 3.21 -19.90 5.38
C SER A 34 2.22 -20.52 4.40
N GLY A 35 2.02 -19.89 3.23
CA GLY A 35 1.14 -20.44 2.20
C GLY A 35 1.60 -21.80 1.67
N LEU A 36 2.89 -22.10 1.77
CA LEU A 36 3.48 -23.37 1.33
C LEU A 36 3.10 -24.57 2.20
N GLU A 37 2.60 -24.34 3.41
CA GLU A 37 2.24 -25.39 4.38
C GLU A 37 0.79 -25.87 4.25
N TYR A 38 -0.01 -25.23 3.38
CA TYR A 38 -1.45 -25.49 3.26
C TYR A 38 -1.87 -25.58 1.79
N GLU A 39 -2.82 -26.48 1.50
CA GLU A 39 -3.31 -26.70 0.13
C GLU A 39 -4.24 -25.58 -0.35
N SER A 40 -4.94 -24.90 0.58
CA SER A 40 -5.86 -23.82 0.28
C SER A 40 -5.92 -22.75 1.37
N LEU A 41 -6.43 -21.56 1.02
CA LEU A 41 -6.75 -20.52 2.00
C LEU A 41 -7.84 -21.00 3.00
N GLU A 42 -8.77 -21.83 2.55
CA GLU A 42 -9.83 -22.38 3.39
C GLU A 42 -9.24 -23.24 4.53
N ASP A 43 -8.19 -24.03 4.24
CA ASP A 43 -7.50 -24.84 5.25
C ASP A 43 -6.80 -23.97 6.29
N VAL A 44 -6.16 -22.87 5.87
CA VAL A 44 -5.57 -21.90 6.80
C VAL A 44 -6.63 -21.29 7.71
N ILE A 45 -7.79 -20.91 7.15
CA ILE A 45 -8.89 -20.33 7.92
C ILE A 45 -9.41 -21.34 8.95
N LYS A 46 -9.66 -22.59 8.54
CA LYS A 46 -10.11 -23.66 9.46
C LYS A 46 -9.09 -23.92 10.56
N GLN A 47 -7.81 -23.96 10.21
CA GLN A 47 -6.74 -24.13 11.19
C GLN A 47 -6.72 -22.98 12.20
N TYR A 48 -6.79 -21.73 11.74
CA TYR A 48 -6.80 -20.55 12.61
C TYR A 48 -7.99 -20.56 13.57
N LEU A 49 -9.20 -20.81 13.07
CA LEU A 49 -10.41 -20.84 13.90
C LEU A 49 -10.37 -21.98 14.92
N SER A 50 -9.85 -23.16 14.55
CA SER A 50 -9.67 -24.29 15.45
C SER A 50 -8.66 -23.99 16.57
N GLU A 51 -7.51 -23.41 16.23
CA GLU A 51 -6.46 -23.08 17.21
C GLU A 51 -6.92 -22.06 18.25
N HIS A 52 -7.74 -21.09 17.84
CA HIS A 52 -8.25 -20.03 18.73
C HIS A 52 -9.60 -20.40 19.38
N GLN A 53 -10.16 -21.57 19.05
CA GLN A 53 -11.50 -22.01 19.47
C GLN A 53 -12.57 -20.94 19.18
N ALA A 54 -12.40 -20.21 18.09
CA ALA A 54 -13.24 -19.08 17.72
C ALA A 54 -14.39 -19.56 16.82
N LYS A 55 -15.58 -19.01 17.04
CA LYS A 55 -16.72 -19.13 16.14
C LYS A 55 -17.05 -17.76 15.60
N VAL A 56 -17.10 -17.65 14.27
CA VAL A 56 -17.38 -16.42 13.54
C VAL A 56 -18.42 -16.72 12.46
N THR A 57 -19.26 -15.75 12.16
CA THR A 57 -20.25 -15.77 11.05
C THR A 57 -19.85 -14.85 9.91
N ASP A 58 -18.87 -13.97 10.15
CA ASP A 58 -18.49 -12.89 9.26
C ASP A 58 -16.98 -12.92 9.03
N ALA A 59 -16.57 -12.70 7.78
CA ALA A 59 -15.17 -12.60 7.44
C ALA A 59 -14.89 -11.55 6.36
N CYS A 60 -13.72 -10.92 6.43
CA CYS A 60 -13.19 -10.08 5.35
C CYS A 60 -11.71 -10.40 5.10
N ILE A 61 -11.39 -10.83 3.89
CA ILE A 61 -10.03 -11.21 3.50
C ILE A 61 -9.49 -10.24 2.45
N ALA A 62 -8.38 -9.57 2.78
CA ALA A 62 -7.61 -8.75 1.85
C ALA A 62 -6.61 -9.63 1.11
N ILE A 63 -6.56 -9.54 -0.23
CA ILE A 63 -5.70 -10.38 -1.08
C ILE A 63 -4.90 -9.50 -2.04
N ALA A 64 -3.62 -9.80 -2.18
CA ALA A 64 -2.70 -9.11 -3.09
C ALA A 64 -2.90 -9.51 -4.57
N CYS A 65 -4.13 -9.41 -5.07
CA CYS A 65 -4.47 -9.48 -6.49
C CYS A 65 -5.75 -8.69 -6.79
N PRO A 66 -6.06 -8.42 -8.07
CA PRO A 66 -7.32 -7.81 -8.46
C PRO A 66 -8.52 -8.73 -8.16
N ILE A 67 -9.55 -8.18 -7.52
CA ILE A 67 -10.81 -8.89 -7.26
C ILE A 67 -11.85 -8.41 -8.27
N THR A 68 -12.17 -9.26 -9.25
CA THR A 68 -13.03 -8.90 -10.39
C THR A 68 -14.35 -9.67 -10.46
N GLY A 69 -14.53 -10.67 -9.59
CA GLY A 69 -15.71 -11.51 -9.54
C GLY A 69 -15.58 -12.58 -8.47
N ASP A 70 -16.39 -13.63 -8.59
CA ASP A 70 -16.42 -14.74 -7.64
C ASP A 70 -15.12 -15.58 -7.64
N TRP A 71 -14.51 -15.75 -8.81
CA TRP A 71 -13.26 -16.51 -8.93
C TRP A 71 -12.05 -15.64 -8.63
N VAL A 72 -11.31 -16.00 -7.59
CA VAL A 72 -10.05 -15.36 -7.20
C VAL A 72 -8.90 -16.27 -7.57
N ALA A 73 -7.95 -15.78 -8.36
CA ALA A 73 -6.71 -16.46 -8.68
C ALA A 73 -5.53 -15.61 -8.20
N MET A 74 -4.70 -16.15 -7.30
CA MET A 74 -3.56 -15.42 -6.77
C MET A 74 -2.41 -15.39 -7.79
N THR A 75 -1.82 -14.22 -8.01
CA THR A 75 -0.73 -14.04 -8.99
C THR A 75 0.58 -14.70 -8.52
N ASN A 76 0.82 -14.67 -7.20
CA ASN A 76 2.09 -15.09 -6.59
C ASN A 76 1.96 -16.37 -5.75
N HIS A 77 0.83 -17.07 -5.81
CA HIS A 77 0.60 -18.35 -5.13
C HIS A 77 -0.33 -19.23 -5.98
N THR A 78 -0.31 -20.54 -5.80
CA THR A 78 -1.14 -21.48 -6.57
C THR A 78 -2.61 -21.53 -6.13
N TRP A 79 -2.98 -20.81 -5.08
CA TRP A 79 -4.35 -20.83 -4.58
C TRP A 79 -5.27 -20.08 -5.54
N ALA A 80 -6.36 -20.75 -5.89
CA ALA A 80 -7.50 -20.16 -6.57
C ALA A 80 -8.78 -20.74 -5.97
N PHE A 81 -9.81 -19.91 -5.84
CA PHE A 81 -11.05 -20.30 -5.18
C PHE A 81 -12.24 -19.46 -5.64
N SER A 82 -13.43 -20.00 -5.43
CA SER A 82 -14.70 -19.27 -5.52
C SER A 82 -15.03 -18.67 -4.17
N ILE A 83 -15.34 -17.37 -4.12
CA ILE A 83 -15.76 -16.67 -2.90
C ILE A 83 -17.04 -17.31 -2.35
N ALA A 84 -18.04 -17.54 -3.20
CA ALA A 84 -19.32 -18.14 -2.82
C ALA A 84 -19.15 -19.56 -2.27
N ALA A 85 -18.29 -20.38 -2.89
CA ALA A 85 -18.01 -21.72 -2.41
C ALA A 85 -17.31 -21.70 -1.04
N MET A 86 -16.30 -20.84 -0.87
CA MET A 86 -15.60 -20.68 0.41
C MET A 86 -16.55 -20.19 1.51
N GLN A 87 -17.43 -19.23 1.21
CA GLN A 87 -18.43 -18.75 2.15
C GLN A 87 -19.34 -19.88 2.63
N GLN A 88 -19.85 -20.70 1.70
CA GLN A 88 -20.70 -21.84 2.01
C GLN A 88 -19.95 -22.90 2.83
N ASN A 89 -18.74 -23.26 2.42
CA ASN A 89 -17.93 -24.30 3.08
C ASN A 89 -17.55 -23.94 4.52
N LEU A 90 -17.32 -22.65 4.79
CA LEU A 90 -17.02 -22.15 6.12
C LEU A 90 -18.27 -21.84 6.96
N GLY A 91 -19.47 -21.88 6.37
CA GLY A 91 -20.73 -21.57 7.05
C GLY A 91 -20.82 -20.10 7.48
N LEU A 92 -20.31 -19.18 6.67
CA LEU A 92 -20.33 -17.75 6.93
C LEU A 92 -21.60 -17.10 6.36
N ASP A 93 -22.20 -16.19 7.13
CA ASP A 93 -23.30 -15.34 6.67
C ASP A 93 -22.78 -14.28 5.68
N HIS A 94 -21.58 -13.76 5.96
CA HIS A 94 -20.91 -12.76 5.12
C HIS A 94 -19.43 -13.10 4.91
N LEU A 95 -19.00 -13.19 3.66
CA LEU A 95 -17.60 -13.24 3.27
C LEU A 95 -17.31 -12.13 2.25
N GLU A 96 -16.54 -11.13 2.67
CA GLU A 96 -16.02 -10.10 1.78
C GLU A 96 -14.58 -10.46 1.39
N VAL A 97 -14.27 -10.39 0.11
CA VAL A 97 -12.89 -10.53 -0.39
C VAL A 97 -12.55 -9.25 -1.13
N ILE A 98 -11.49 -8.58 -0.69
CA ILE A 98 -11.09 -7.27 -1.19
C ILE A 98 -9.63 -7.29 -1.61
N ASN A 99 -9.22 -6.33 -2.43
CA ASN A 99 -7.82 -6.13 -2.73
C ASN A 99 -7.05 -5.61 -1.48
N ASP A 100 -5.77 -5.96 -1.37
CA ASP A 100 -4.89 -5.54 -0.28
C ASP A 100 -4.82 -4.00 -0.11
N PHE A 101 -4.70 -3.26 -1.21
CA PHE A 101 -4.67 -1.79 -1.17
C PHE A 101 -6.03 -1.16 -0.88
N THR A 102 -7.12 -1.85 -1.24
CA THR A 102 -8.47 -1.51 -0.76
C THR A 102 -8.52 -1.61 0.76
N ALA A 103 -8.01 -2.70 1.33
CA ALA A 103 -7.94 -2.85 2.78
C ALA A 103 -7.08 -1.76 3.41
N VAL A 104 -5.86 -1.52 2.92
CA VAL A 104 -4.99 -0.45 3.45
C VAL A 104 -5.66 0.91 3.40
N SER A 105 -6.40 1.23 2.33
CA SER A 105 -7.19 2.47 2.27
C SER A 105 -8.25 2.53 3.37
N MET A 106 -9.01 1.46 3.58
CA MET A 106 -10.07 1.39 4.59
C MET A 106 -9.55 1.44 6.04
N ALA A 107 -8.26 1.25 6.26
CA ALA A 107 -7.64 1.45 7.56
C ALA A 107 -7.54 2.93 7.95
N ILE A 108 -7.42 3.85 6.98
CA ILE A 108 -7.10 5.26 7.23
C ILE A 108 -8.07 5.95 8.19
N PRO A 109 -9.40 5.80 8.05
CA PRO A 109 -10.35 6.45 8.97
C PRO A 109 -10.27 5.95 10.41
N VAL A 110 -9.61 4.81 10.65
CA VAL A 110 -9.51 4.18 11.98
C VAL A 110 -8.06 4.03 12.43
N LEU A 111 -7.10 4.67 11.75
CA LEU A 111 -5.70 4.67 12.16
C LEU A 111 -5.55 5.46 13.46
N PRO A 112 -4.92 4.88 14.51
CA PRO A 112 -4.56 5.65 15.69
C PRO A 112 -3.58 6.77 15.34
N ALA A 113 -3.68 7.91 16.02
CA ALA A 113 -2.82 9.07 15.76
C ALA A 113 -1.32 8.77 15.98
N GLN A 114 -0.98 7.81 16.84
CA GLN A 114 0.40 7.37 17.04
C GLN A 114 0.96 6.51 15.89
N ASP A 115 0.09 5.98 15.04
CA ASP A 115 0.46 5.07 13.95
C ASP A 115 0.58 5.77 12.60
N VAL A 116 0.73 7.09 12.64
CA VAL A 116 1.04 7.93 11.48
C VAL A 116 2.17 8.89 11.80
N LEU A 117 3.09 9.05 10.85
CA LEU A 117 4.15 10.06 10.90
C LEU A 117 3.92 11.11 9.83
N GLN A 118 3.77 12.37 10.23
CA GLN A 118 3.46 13.48 9.32
C GLN A 118 4.71 14.00 8.57
N PHE A 119 4.52 14.30 7.28
CA PHE A 119 5.50 14.92 6.38
C PHE A 119 4.90 16.21 5.77
N GLY A 120 4.87 17.28 6.56
CA GLY A 120 4.34 18.58 6.14
C GLY A 120 2.81 18.64 6.05
N GLY A 121 2.32 19.76 5.52
CA GLY A 121 0.88 20.08 5.50
C GLY A 121 0.32 20.44 6.87
N THR A 122 -1.00 20.66 6.91
CA THR A 122 -1.73 21.04 8.13
C THR A 122 -2.55 19.86 8.66
N GLN A 123 -3.76 20.09 9.17
CA GLN A 123 -4.65 19.01 9.60
C GLN A 123 -5.55 18.58 8.43
N PRO A 124 -5.91 17.29 8.34
CA PRO A 124 -6.79 16.81 7.29
C PRO A 124 -8.18 17.45 7.45
N GLN A 125 -8.82 17.77 6.33
CA GLN A 125 -10.20 18.26 6.32
C GLN A 125 -11.15 17.05 6.45
N PRO A 126 -11.97 16.97 7.50
CA PRO A 126 -12.86 15.83 7.71
C PRO A 126 -13.81 15.58 6.53
N GLY A 127 -13.95 14.31 6.13
CA GLY A 127 -14.84 13.87 5.05
C GLY A 127 -14.39 14.23 3.63
N LYS A 128 -13.26 14.93 3.45
CA LYS A 128 -12.70 15.20 2.13
C LYS A 128 -11.98 13.96 1.56
N PRO A 129 -11.78 13.89 0.23
CA PRO A 129 -11.09 12.76 -0.39
C PRO A 129 -9.69 12.54 0.18
N VAL A 130 -9.28 11.29 0.18
CA VAL A 130 -7.96 10.83 0.64
C VAL A 130 -7.31 10.06 -0.51
N ALA A 131 -6.00 10.22 -0.70
CA ALA A 131 -5.21 9.30 -1.51
C ALA A 131 -4.34 8.43 -0.60
N VAL A 132 -4.17 7.16 -0.98
CA VAL A 132 -3.17 6.28 -0.41
C VAL A 132 -2.34 5.65 -1.51
N TYR A 133 -1.03 5.60 -1.32
CA TYR A 133 -0.12 4.95 -2.25
C TYR A 133 1.06 4.31 -1.51
N GLY A 134 1.76 3.35 -2.11
CA GLY A 134 2.77 2.61 -1.38
C GLY A 134 3.71 1.86 -2.28
N ALA A 135 5.01 2.15 -2.13
CA ALA A 135 6.08 1.45 -2.82
C ALA A 135 6.50 0.23 -2.01
N GLY A 136 6.30 -0.96 -2.57
CA GLY A 136 6.67 -2.25 -2.04
C GLY A 136 7.36 -3.09 -3.12
N THR A 137 6.85 -4.31 -3.35
CA THR A 137 7.21 -5.09 -4.55
C THR A 137 6.74 -4.39 -5.82
N GLY A 138 5.58 -3.72 -5.76
CA GLY A 138 5.02 -2.85 -6.79
C GLY A 138 4.68 -1.46 -6.24
N LEU A 139 3.77 -0.76 -6.91
CA LEU A 139 3.23 0.54 -6.50
C LEU A 139 1.70 0.48 -6.41
N GLY A 140 1.17 0.30 -5.21
CA GLY A 140 -0.27 0.35 -4.97
C GLY A 140 -0.79 1.79 -4.91
N VAL A 141 -2.00 2.02 -5.40
CA VAL A 141 -2.71 3.31 -5.30
C VAL A 141 -4.21 3.05 -5.06
N ALA A 142 -4.81 3.75 -4.11
CA ALA A 142 -6.25 3.80 -3.93
C ALA A 142 -6.66 5.19 -3.43
N HIS A 143 -7.94 5.51 -3.55
CA HIS A 143 -8.52 6.71 -2.93
C HIS A 143 -9.66 6.33 -2.00
N LEU A 144 -9.98 7.20 -1.04
CA LEU A 144 -11.20 7.13 -0.26
C LEU A 144 -12.02 8.40 -0.47
N VAL A 145 -13.33 8.24 -0.53
CA VAL A 145 -14.30 9.34 -0.48
C VAL A 145 -15.32 9.07 0.60
N ASN A 146 -15.77 10.13 1.29
CA ASN A 146 -16.85 10.01 2.27
C ASN A 146 -18.18 10.38 1.61
N VAL A 147 -19.11 9.44 1.56
CA VAL A 147 -20.46 9.61 1.00
C VAL A 147 -21.46 9.04 1.99
N ASP A 148 -22.46 9.83 2.39
CA ASP A 148 -23.52 9.43 3.32
C ASP A 148 -22.99 8.76 4.61
N ARG A 149 -21.95 9.35 5.21
CA ARG A 149 -21.25 8.86 6.42
C ARG A 149 -20.54 7.51 6.24
N ARG A 150 -20.29 7.09 5.00
CA ARG A 150 -19.53 5.89 4.66
C ARG A 150 -18.28 6.25 3.88
N TRP A 151 -17.17 5.61 4.22
CA TRP A 151 -15.95 5.66 3.44
C TRP A 151 -16.02 4.64 2.32
N ILE A 152 -15.92 5.11 1.09
CA ILE A 152 -15.92 4.29 -0.12
C ILE A 152 -14.49 4.26 -0.65
N SER A 153 -13.92 3.06 -0.75
CA SER A 153 -12.66 2.84 -1.43
C SER A 153 -12.82 2.82 -2.93
N LEU A 154 -12.01 3.62 -3.61
CA LEU A 154 -11.87 3.67 -5.04
C LEU A 154 -10.54 2.99 -5.39
N ALA A 155 -10.62 1.68 -5.62
CA ALA A 155 -9.49 0.88 -6.08
C ALA A 155 -9.07 1.29 -7.50
N GLY A 156 -7.79 1.11 -7.83
CA GLY A 156 -7.31 1.31 -9.18
C GLY A 156 -5.85 0.94 -9.35
N GLU A 157 -5.41 0.86 -10.60
CA GLU A 157 -4.04 0.51 -11.00
C GLU A 157 -3.16 1.76 -11.17
N GLY A 158 -3.30 2.71 -10.25
CA GLY A 158 -2.66 4.03 -10.35
C GLY A 158 -1.14 4.00 -10.36
N GLY A 159 -0.51 2.90 -9.93
CA GLY A 159 0.93 2.71 -10.04
C GLY A 159 1.43 2.45 -11.47
N HIS A 160 0.52 2.10 -12.38
CA HIS A 160 0.82 1.78 -13.77
C HIS A 160 0.67 2.97 -14.73
N VAL A 161 0.36 4.17 -14.24
CA VAL A 161 0.40 5.40 -15.06
C VAL A 161 1.83 5.71 -15.50
N ASP A 162 1.98 6.51 -16.55
CA ASP A 162 3.29 6.89 -17.08
C ASP A 162 4.20 7.55 -16.04
N PHE A 163 5.49 7.22 -16.08
CA PHE A 163 6.50 7.96 -15.30
C PHE A 163 6.63 9.39 -15.86
N ALA A 164 6.45 10.38 -14.99
CA ALA A 164 6.50 11.80 -15.31
C ALA A 164 7.82 12.45 -14.80
N PRO A 165 8.92 12.43 -15.59
CA PRO A 165 10.18 13.07 -15.22
C PRO A 165 10.02 14.60 -15.10
N ASN A 166 10.88 15.24 -14.30
CA ASN A 166 10.89 16.71 -14.10
C ASN A 166 12.31 17.31 -14.17
N SER A 167 13.25 16.62 -14.82
CA SER A 167 14.61 17.12 -15.02
C SER A 167 15.29 16.39 -16.18
N GLU A 168 16.32 17.00 -16.76
CA GLU A 168 17.11 16.38 -17.83
C GLU A 168 17.75 15.04 -17.39
N GLU A 169 18.16 14.92 -16.12
CA GLU A 169 18.67 13.65 -15.58
C GLU A 169 17.57 12.58 -15.52
N GLU A 170 16.35 12.95 -15.13
CA GLU A 170 15.23 12.02 -15.13
C GLU A 170 14.76 11.66 -16.54
N ASP A 171 14.91 12.56 -17.51
CA ASP A 171 14.67 12.28 -18.92
C ASP A 171 15.66 11.25 -19.46
N GLN A 172 16.94 11.35 -19.07
CA GLN A 172 17.97 10.34 -19.39
C GLN A 172 17.61 8.98 -18.79
N ILE A 173 17.20 8.95 -17.52
CA ILE A 173 16.73 7.74 -16.85
C ILE A 173 15.53 7.14 -17.60
N LEU A 174 14.54 7.95 -17.94
CA LEU A 174 13.37 7.51 -18.70
C LEU A 174 13.76 6.93 -20.06
N ALA A 175 14.70 7.55 -20.77
CA ALA A 175 15.18 7.07 -22.07
C ALA A 175 15.84 5.69 -21.95
N VAL A 176 16.72 5.49 -20.95
CA VAL A 176 17.35 4.19 -20.69
C VAL A 176 16.31 3.12 -20.38
N LEU A 177 15.37 3.41 -19.47
CA LEU A 177 14.34 2.43 -19.08
C LEU A 177 13.38 2.11 -20.25
N ARG A 178 13.03 3.11 -21.06
CA ARG A 178 12.15 2.94 -22.22
C ARG A 178 12.79 2.04 -23.28
N GLN A 179 14.10 2.14 -23.49
CA GLN A 179 14.81 1.29 -24.44
C GLN A 179 14.76 -0.19 -24.04
N GLU A 180 14.76 -0.49 -22.73
CA GLU A 180 14.75 -1.87 -22.21
C GLU A 180 13.34 -2.45 -22.05
N LEU A 181 12.37 -1.63 -21.63
CA LEU A 181 11.06 -2.11 -21.16
C LEU A 181 9.88 -1.71 -22.06
N GLY A 182 10.08 -0.74 -22.97
CA GLY A 182 8.99 -0.09 -23.68
C GLY A 182 8.24 0.88 -22.77
N HIS A 183 7.10 0.47 -22.22
CA HIS A 183 6.33 1.31 -21.31
C HIS A 183 7.02 1.44 -19.94
N VAL A 184 7.18 2.69 -19.48
CA VAL A 184 7.81 3.01 -18.19
C VAL A 184 6.75 3.64 -17.29
N SER A 185 6.12 2.82 -16.45
CA SER A 185 5.17 3.30 -15.45
C SER A 185 5.86 3.92 -14.23
N ALA A 186 5.09 4.62 -13.38
CA ALA A 186 5.55 5.09 -12.08
C ALA A 186 6.09 3.93 -11.22
N GLU A 187 5.48 2.75 -11.24
CA GLU A 187 5.97 1.54 -10.55
C GLU A 187 7.40 1.15 -10.97
N ARG A 188 7.78 1.37 -12.24
CA ARG A 188 9.12 1.05 -12.74
C ARG A 188 10.23 1.85 -12.07
N VAL A 189 9.89 2.92 -11.35
CA VAL A 189 10.83 3.73 -10.57
C VAL A 189 10.47 3.84 -9.08
N LEU A 190 9.20 3.63 -8.71
CA LEU A 190 8.69 3.69 -7.32
C LEU A 190 8.31 2.32 -6.76
N SER A 191 9.28 1.42 -6.71
CA SER A 191 9.15 0.11 -6.08
C SER A 191 10.52 -0.42 -5.66
N GLY A 192 10.59 -1.56 -4.98
CA GLY A 192 11.85 -2.26 -4.71
C GLY A 192 12.64 -2.52 -6.01
N PRO A 193 12.04 -3.18 -7.02
CA PRO A 193 12.62 -3.28 -8.36
C PRO A 193 12.90 -1.92 -9.00
N GLY A 194 12.05 -0.92 -8.74
CA GLY A 194 12.24 0.46 -9.22
C GLY A 194 13.52 1.13 -8.72
N LEU A 195 13.95 0.88 -7.48
CA LEU A 195 15.25 1.34 -6.97
C LEU A 195 16.43 0.75 -7.77
N VAL A 196 16.32 -0.52 -8.17
CA VAL A 196 17.34 -1.17 -9.01
C VAL A 196 17.33 -0.57 -10.40
N ASN A 197 16.14 -0.29 -10.96
CA ASN A 197 16.02 0.39 -12.25
C ASN A 197 16.63 1.78 -12.23
N LEU A 198 16.35 2.59 -11.20
CA LEU A 198 16.96 3.91 -11.00
C LEU A 198 18.49 3.81 -10.93
N TYR A 199 19.02 2.92 -10.09
CA TYR A 199 20.47 2.67 -9.99
C TYR A 199 21.08 2.30 -11.35
N ARG A 200 20.49 1.33 -12.06
CA ARG A 200 21.00 0.88 -13.36
C ARG A 200 20.99 2.02 -14.37
N ALA A 201 19.90 2.78 -14.44
CA ALA A 201 19.76 3.87 -15.38
C ALA A 201 20.75 5.02 -15.10
N ILE A 202 21.02 5.33 -13.83
CA ILE A 202 22.06 6.30 -13.43
C ILE A 202 23.44 5.85 -13.92
N VAL A 203 23.81 4.59 -13.64
CA VAL A 203 25.13 4.06 -14.03
C VAL A 203 25.30 4.03 -15.55
N ILE A 204 24.26 3.62 -16.29
CA ILE A 204 24.28 3.59 -17.76
C ILE A 204 24.37 5.00 -18.35
N SER A 205 23.64 5.97 -17.78
CA SER A 205 23.69 7.37 -18.23
C SER A 205 25.06 8.01 -18.03
N ASP A 206 25.85 7.50 -17.07
CA ASP A 206 27.24 7.85 -16.83
C ASP A 206 28.24 6.96 -17.61
N ALA A 207 27.77 6.28 -18.66
CA ALA A 207 28.55 5.41 -19.54
C ALA A 207 29.34 4.29 -18.82
N ARG A 208 28.83 3.82 -17.67
CA ARG A 208 29.39 2.69 -16.90
C ARG A 208 28.50 1.45 -16.99
N LEU A 209 29.04 0.33 -16.52
CA LEU A 209 28.32 -0.95 -16.43
C LEU A 209 27.77 -1.17 -15.01
N PRO A 210 26.45 -1.37 -14.84
CA PRO A 210 25.87 -1.61 -13.52
C PRO A 210 26.20 -3.01 -12.98
N GLU A 211 26.45 -3.08 -11.68
CA GLU A 211 26.49 -4.36 -10.96
C GLU A 211 25.09 -4.99 -10.88
N LYS A 212 25.03 -6.31 -10.68
CA LYS A 212 23.77 -7.00 -10.40
C LYS A 212 23.40 -6.86 -8.92
N LEU A 213 22.73 -5.77 -8.59
CA LEU A 213 22.27 -5.46 -7.23
C LEU A 213 20.80 -5.83 -7.01
N ALA A 214 20.46 -6.25 -5.79
CA ALA A 214 19.08 -6.40 -5.34
C ALA A 214 18.56 -5.11 -4.69
N PRO A 215 17.23 -4.93 -4.53
CA PRO A 215 16.66 -3.72 -3.91
C PRO A 215 17.26 -3.38 -2.54
N LYS A 216 17.50 -4.41 -1.71
CA LYS A 216 18.12 -4.25 -0.38
C LYS A 216 19.54 -3.71 -0.44
N ASP A 217 20.30 -4.06 -1.48
CA ASP A 217 21.69 -3.63 -1.64
C ASP A 217 21.74 -2.13 -1.94
N ILE A 218 20.81 -1.63 -2.76
CA ILE A 218 20.67 -0.19 -3.05
C ILE A 218 20.43 0.58 -1.76
N THR A 219 19.44 0.17 -0.96
CA THR A 219 19.15 0.83 0.32
C THR A 219 20.32 0.73 1.30
N ALA A 220 20.94 -0.45 1.44
CA ALA A 220 22.03 -0.66 2.39
C ALA A 220 23.26 0.19 2.04
N ARG A 221 23.67 0.19 0.77
CA ARG A 221 24.83 0.96 0.31
C ARG A 221 24.57 2.47 0.31
N ALA A 222 23.33 2.91 0.07
CA ALA A 222 22.93 4.31 0.20
C ALA A 222 23.01 4.80 1.66
N LEU A 223 22.47 4.00 2.60
CA LEU A 223 22.49 4.34 4.03
C LEU A 223 23.90 4.29 4.64
N ALA A 224 24.75 3.39 4.15
CA ALA A 224 26.16 3.29 4.56
C ALA A 224 27.08 4.31 3.87
N ASP A 225 26.53 5.15 2.98
CA ASP A 225 27.27 6.10 2.15
C ASP A 225 28.46 5.49 1.39
N SER A 226 28.33 4.22 0.98
CA SER A 226 29.40 3.44 0.36
C SER A 226 29.26 3.31 -1.17
N CYS A 227 28.18 3.86 -1.73
CA CYS A 227 27.88 3.82 -3.16
C CYS A 227 27.13 5.10 -3.56
N THR A 228 27.80 6.00 -4.28
CA THR A 228 27.25 7.28 -4.74
C THR A 228 26.03 7.08 -5.65
N ASP A 229 26.09 6.11 -6.58
CA ASP A 229 24.97 5.76 -7.47
C ASP A 229 23.75 5.28 -6.69
N CYS A 230 23.96 4.44 -5.67
CA CYS A 230 22.90 3.91 -4.83
C CYS A 230 22.25 5.03 -4.00
N ARG A 231 23.07 5.93 -3.46
CA ARG A 231 22.60 7.13 -2.74
C ARG A 231 21.82 8.07 -3.67
N ARG A 232 22.26 8.25 -4.92
CA ARG A 232 21.53 9.04 -5.92
C ARG A 232 20.19 8.38 -6.27
N ALA A 233 20.17 7.06 -6.51
CA ALA A 233 18.95 6.31 -6.77
C ALA A 233 17.92 6.47 -5.65
N LEU A 234 18.35 6.34 -4.38
CA LEU A 234 17.48 6.52 -3.23
C LEU A 234 17.00 7.98 -3.08
N SER A 235 17.85 8.96 -3.42
CA SER A 235 17.48 10.38 -3.40
C SER A 235 16.41 10.71 -4.44
N LEU A 236 16.61 10.25 -5.68
CA LEU A 236 15.63 10.41 -6.77
C LEU A 236 14.32 9.70 -6.42
N PHE A 237 14.38 8.49 -5.88
CA PHE A 237 13.20 7.77 -5.41
C PHE A 237 12.36 8.62 -4.45
N CYS A 238 12.97 9.26 -3.46
CA CYS A 238 12.26 10.10 -2.50
C CYS A 238 11.59 11.32 -3.16
N VAL A 239 12.28 11.98 -4.09
CA VAL A 239 11.74 13.14 -4.83
C VAL A 239 10.60 12.73 -5.77
N ILE A 240 10.77 11.63 -6.52
CA ILE A 240 9.73 11.09 -7.41
C ILE A 240 8.51 10.68 -6.59
N MET A 241 8.71 10.05 -5.42
CA MET A 241 7.64 9.65 -4.51
C MET A 241 6.83 10.87 -4.04
N GLY A 242 7.50 11.99 -3.76
CA GLY A 242 6.86 13.27 -3.45
C GLY A 242 6.03 13.80 -4.61
N ARG A 243 6.62 13.94 -5.80
CA ARG A 243 5.92 14.45 -6.99
C ARG A 243 4.72 13.59 -7.38
N PHE A 244 4.83 12.27 -7.26
CA PHE A 244 3.74 11.34 -7.53
C PHE A 244 2.58 11.55 -6.55
N GLY A 245 2.86 11.63 -5.25
CA GLY A 245 1.84 11.97 -4.24
C GLY A 245 1.16 13.31 -4.50
N GLY A 246 1.93 14.33 -4.91
CA GLY A 246 1.38 15.64 -5.28
C GLY A 246 0.46 15.59 -6.50
N ASN A 247 0.74 14.70 -7.47
CA ASN A 247 -0.15 14.48 -8.61
C ASN A 247 -1.47 13.83 -8.18
N LEU A 248 -1.43 12.82 -7.31
CA LEU A 248 -2.64 12.19 -6.77
C LEU A 248 -3.50 13.23 -6.02
N ALA A 249 -2.85 14.07 -5.21
CA ALA A 249 -3.54 15.09 -4.44
C ALA A 249 -4.24 16.15 -5.31
N LEU A 250 -3.59 16.60 -6.38
CA LEU A 250 -4.21 17.50 -7.35
C LEU A 250 -5.37 16.83 -8.10
N ASN A 251 -5.22 15.57 -8.48
CA ASN A 251 -6.17 14.88 -9.34
C ASN A 251 -7.55 14.71 -8.69
N LEU A 252 -7.60 14.45 -7.37
CA LEU A 252 -8.85 14.24 -6.64
C LEU A 252 -9.08 15.22 -5.48
N SER A 253 -8.29 16.30 -5.42
CA SER A 253 -8.39 17.34 -4.37
C SER A 253 -8.41 16.73 -2.96
N THR A 254 -7.36 15.95 -2.63
CA THR A 254 -7.36 15.07 -1.46
C THR A 254 -7.06 15.81 -0.15
N PHE A 255 -7.90 16.79 0.19
CA PHE A 255 -7.77 17.58 1.42
C PHE A 255 -7.96 16.76 2.71
N GLY A 256 -8.49 15.53 2.60
CA GLY A 256 -8.50 14.57 3.70
C GLY A 256 -7.12 13.98 4.00
N GLY A 257 -6.13 14.26 3.16
CA GLY A 257 -4.73 13.87 3.33
C GLY A 257 -4.26 12.89 2.27
N VAL A 258 -2.94 12.72 2.23
CA VAL A 258 -2.25 11.72 1.41
C VAL A 258 -1.49 10.78 2.33
N TYR A 259 -1.69 9.48 2.16
CA TYR A 259 -1.09 8.47 3.02
C TYR A 259 -0.13 7.59 2.22
N ILE A 260 1.01 7.28 2.82
CA ILE A 260 2.00 6.37 2.28
C ILE A 260 1.94 5.07 3.07
N ALA A 261 1.57 3.98 2.39
CA ALA A 261 1.62 2.65 2.98
C ALA A 261 3.08 2.18 3.08
N GLY A 262 3.50 1.79 4.29
CA GLY A 262 4.88 1.44 4.62
C GLY A 262 5.34 0.11 4.02
N GLY A 263 5.74 0.12 2.74
CA GLY A 263 6.42 -1.01 2.09
C GLY A 263 7.93 -0.97 2.33
N ILE A 264 8.68 -0.34 1.43
CA ILE A 264 10.14 -0.24 1.55
C ILE A 264 10.61 0.96 2.39
N VAL A 265 9.82 2.05 2.42
CA VAL A 265 10.22 3.34 3.03
C VAL A 265 10.59 3.25 4.51
N PRO A 266 9.88 2.48 5.37
CA PRO A 266 10.25 2.36 6.78
C PRO A 266 11.70 1.89 7.03
N ARG A 267 12.30 1.17 6.07
CA ARG A 267 13.69 0.66 6.20
C ARG A 267 14.76 1.75 6.05
N PHE A 268 14.39 2.91 5.52
CA PHE A 268 15.28 4.06 5.32
C PHE A 268 14.59 5.36 5.79
N MET A 269 13.79 5.27 6.86
CA MET A 269 12.94 6.36 7.35
C MET A 269 13.73 7.66 7.61
N GLU A 270 14.90 7.58 8.24
CA GLU A 270 15.72 8.77 8.53
C GLU A 270 16.26 9.42 7.25
N PHE A 271 16.65 8.62 6.27
CA PHE A 271 17.03 9.13 4.95
C PHE A 271 15.83 9.80 4.26
N PHE A 272 14.65 9.19 4.35
CA PHE A 272 13.42 9.73 3.77
C PHE A 272 13.02 11.06 4.42
N LYS A 273 13.11 11.19 5.74
CA LYS A 273 12.90 12.45 6.47
C LYS A 273 13.85 13.56 6.05
N ALA A 274 15.13 13.21 5.80
CA ALA A 274 16.15 14.16 5.35
C ALA A 274 16.09 14.47 3.84
N SER A 275 15.19 13.82 3.11
CA SER A 275 15.11 13.94 1.65
C SER A 275 14.33 15.18 1.18
N GLY A 276 14.35 15.43 -0.13
CA GLY A 276 13.53 16.45 -0.78
C GLY A 276 12.05 16.08 -0.97
N PHE A 277 11.55 15.01 -0.33
CA PHE A 277 10.19 14.48 -0.54
C PHE A 277 9.10 15.55 -0.48
N ARG A 278 9.03 16.33 0.62
CA ARG A 278 7.93 17.29 0.81
C ARG A 278 8.03 18.46 -0.16
N ALA A 279 9.22 18.98 -0.40
CA ALA A 279 9.44 20.03 -1.39
C ALA A 279 9.00 19.57 -2.78
N ALA A 280 9.30 18.33 -3.15
CA ALA A 280 8.90 17.72 -4.42
C ALA A 280 7.38 17.45 -4.52
N PHE A 281 6.73 17.13 -3.41
CA PHE A 281 5.26 17.02 -3.34
C PHE A 281 4.59 18.35 -3.70
N GLU A 282 5.10 19.46 -3.17
CA GLU A 282 4.57 20.81 -3.38
C GLU A 282 5.04 21.48 -4.68
N ASP A 283 6.02 20.89 -5.39
CA ASP A 283 6.60 21.45 -6.63
C ASP A 283 5.64 21.33 -7.83
N LYS A 284 4.60 22.18 -7.83
CA LYS A 284 3.54 22.24 -8.87
C LYS A 284 3.30 23.66 -9.39
N GLY A 285 4.35 24.48 -9.42
CA GLY A 285 4.29 25.86 -9.91
C GLY A 285 3.20 26.68 -9.21
N ARG A 286 2.28 27.28 -9.98
CA ARG A 286 1.17 28.09 -9.43
C ARG A 286 0.18 27.31 -8.56
N PHE A 287 0.21 25.97 -8.59
CA PHE A 287 -0.61 25.11 -7.74
C PHE A 287 0.12 24.68 -6.45
N LYS A 288 1.32 25.20 -6.17
CA LYS A 288 2.04 24.93 -4.92
C LYS A 288 1.16 25.18 -3.69
N ASP A 289 0.52 26.35 -3.62
CA ASP A 289 -0.31 26.75 -2.48
C ASP A 289 -1.53 25.83 -2.30
N PHE A 290 -2.03 25.20 -3.37
CA PHE A 290 -3.11 24.22 -3.29
C PHE A 290 -2.70 22.96 -2.49
N LEU A 291 -1.42 22.59 -2.56
CA LEU A 291 -0.86 21.38 -1.92
C LEU A 291 -0.22 21.66 -0.57
N GLN A 292 0.17 22.92 -0.31
CA GLN A 292 0.92 23.32 0.88
C GLN A 292 0.21 22.90 2.17
N ASP A 293 -1.12 22.97 2.22
CA ASP A 293 -1.88 22.63 3.42
C ASP A 293 -2.31 21.16 3.49
N ILE A 294 -2.20 20.41 2.39
CA ILE A 294 -2.57 18.98 2.36
C ILE A 294 -1.53 18.17 3.15
N PRO A 295 -1.93 17.49 4.23
CA PRO A 295 -0.99 16.67 4.99
C PRO A 295 -0.61 15.41 4.25
N VAL A 296 0.65 15.03 4.41
CA VAL A 296 1.13 13.70 4.02
C VAL A 296 1.47 12.92 5.28
N TYR A 297 1.06 11.65 5.34
CA TYR A 297 1.35 10.76 6.46
C TYR A 297 2.01 9.48 5.96
N MET A 298 3.05 9.02 6.63
CA MET A 298 3.52 7.64 6.53
C MET A 298 2.75 6.79 7.52
N ILE A 299 2.11 5.71 7.05
CA ILE A 299 1.45 4.74 7.92
C ILE A 299 2.54 3.90 8.60
N THR A 300 2.58 3.94 9.93
CA THR A 300 3.50 3.14 10.75
C THR A 300 2.80 2.00 11.50
N HIS A 301 1.47 1.89 11.38
CA HIS A 301 0.71 0.76 11.91
C HIS A 301 1.30 -0.58 11.40
N PRO A 302 1.47 -1.61 12.25
CA PRO A 302 2.12 -2.85 11.86
C PRO A 302 1.28 -3.74 10.92
N GLN A 303 -0.05 -3.55 10.90
CA GLN A 303 -1.00 -4.42 10.19
C GLN A 303 -2.17 -3.63 9.56
N PRO A 304 -1.92 -2.63 8.69
CA PRO A 304 -2.98 -1.80 8.12
C PRO A 304 -3.96 -2.62 7.26
N GLY A 305 -3.50 -3.68 6.59
CA GLY A 305 -4.38 -4.58 5.83
C GLY A 305 -5.46 -5.23 6.71
N LEU A 306 -5.08 -5.78 7.86
CA LEU A 306 -6.05 -6.38 8.80
C LEU A 306 -7.00 -5.34 9.42
N LEU A 307 -6.47 -4.18 9.84
CA LEU A 307 -7.26 -3.10 10.39
C LEU A 307 -8.33 -2.62 9.39
N GLY A 308 -7.91 -2.45 8.13
CA GLY A 308 -8.79 -2.02 7.06
C GLY A 308 -9.80 -3.06 6.59
N ALA A 309 -9.44 -4.34 6.59
CA ALA A 309 -10.40 -5.44 6.38
C ALA A 309 -11.49 -5.43 7.47
N GLY A 310 -11.09 -5.20 8.73
CA GLY A 310 -12.04 -5.03 9.84
C GLY A 310 -12.94 -3.81 9.66
N ALA A 311 -12.37 -2.66 9.28
CA ALA A 311 -13.13 -1.43 9.03
C ALA A 311 -14.14 -1.61 7.87
N TYR A 312 -13.70 -2.22 6.76
CA TYR A 312 -14.56 -2.51 5.61
C TYR A 312 -15.74 -3.41 5.99
N LEU A 313 -15.47 -4.52 6.69
CA LEU A 313 -16.51 -5.44 7.14
C LEU A 313 -17.49 -4.79 8.10
N ARG A 314 -16.99 -4.04 9.10
CA ARG A 314 -17.84 -3.33 10.06
C ARG A 314 -18.78 -2.35 9.35
N GLN A 315 -18.30 -1.63 8.34
CA GLN A 315 -19.15 -0.74 7.55
C GLN A 315 -20.21 -1.49 6.75
N LYS A 316 -19.89 -2.68 6.21
CA LYS A 316 -20.86 -3.59 5.57
C LYS A 316 -21.94 -4.06 6.54
N LEU A 317 -21.56 -4.33 7.79
CA LEU A 317 -22.45 -4.67 8.89
C LEU A 317 -23.21 -3.47 9.48
N GLY A 318 -23.03 -2.27 8.92
CA GLY A 318 -23.80 -1.08 9.27
C GLY A 318 -23.19 -0.18 10.35
N TYR A 319 -21.96 -0.43 10.78
CA TYR A 319 -21.24 0.44 11.72
C TYR A 319 -20.67 1.67 11.01
N GLU A 320 -20.73 2.83 11.64
CA GLU A 320 -20.04 4.04 11.18
C GLU A 320 -18.56 4.00 11.63
N LEU A 321 -17.65 4.35 10.72
CA LEU A 321 -16.23 4.47 11.01
C LEU A 321 -15.97 5.91 11.49
N SER A 322 -15.93 6.11 12.80
CA SER A 322 -15.57 7.40 13.39
C SER A 322 -14.05 7.64 13.30
N SER A 323 -13.66 8.77 12.72
CA SER A 323 -12.31 9.35 12.86
C SER A 323 -12.15 10.05 14.20
#